data_AF-A0AAW5N5V4-F1
#
_entry.id   AF-A0AAW5N5V4-F1
#
_cell.length_a   1.000
_cell.length_b   1.000
_cell.length_c   1.000
_cell.angle_alpha   90.00
_cell.angle_beta   90.00
_cell.angle_gamma   90.00
#
_symmetry.space_group_name_H-M   'P 1'
#
loop_
_entity.id
_entity.type
_entity.pdbx_description
1 polymer ?
#
loop_
_entity_poly.entity_id
_entity_poly.type
_entity_poly.pdbx_seq_one_letter_code
_entity_poly.pdbx_strand_id
1 'polypeptide(L)' 'EDEVASPFQRICPLADCGNAISRNADPLPLTFINTDLTILLHRPPVGEWLGMDSISRWEPNGIGMSDSLLFDDLGPV' A
#
# COMPACT_ATOMS: atom_id res chain seq x y z
N GLU A 1 3.26 27.91 2.33
CA GLU A 1 2.26 27.69 1.28
C GLU A 1 1.84 26.23 1.37
N ASP A 2 0.53 25.94 1.35
CA ASP A 2 0.03 24.57 1.46
C ASP A 2 0.02 23.92 0.08
N GLU A 3 0.77 22.82 -0.08
CA GLU A 3 0.76 22.03 -1.31
C GLU A 3 -0.53 21.20 -1.39
N VAL A 4 -1.20 21.23 -2.54
CA VAL A 4 -2.29 20.29 -2.85
C VAL A 4 -1.68 19.04 -3.47
N ALA A 5 -1.76 17.92 -2.76
CA ALA A 5 -1.25 16.65 -3.24
C ALA A 5 -1.91 16.25 -4.58
N SER A 6 -1.07 15.93 -5.57
CA SER A 6 -1.52 15.33 -6.82
C SER A 6 -2.23 14.00 -6.58
N PRO A 7 -3.06 13.51 -7.54
CA PRO A 7 -3.70 12.20 -7.41
C PRO A 7 -2.75 11.05 -7.11
N PHE A 8 -1.55 11.05 -7.70
CA PHE A 8 -0.52 10.06 -7.41
C PHE A 8 -0.01 10.18 -5.97
N GLN A 9 0.35 11.39 -5.53
CA GLN A 9 0.80 11.63 -4.14
C GLN A 9 -0.27 11.24 -3.11
N ARG A 10 -1.57 11.42 -3.42
CA ARG A 10 -2.68 11.06 -2.53
C ARG A 10 -2.79 9.57 -2.27
N ILE A 11 -2.47 8.71 -3.24
CA ILE A 11 -2.58 7.25 -3.08
C ILE A 11 -1.32 6.60 -2.47
N CYS A 12 -0.16 7.25 -2.58
CA CYS A 12 1.10 6.72 -2.04
C CYS A 12 1.04 6.32 -0.55
N PRO A 13 0.44 7.12 0.37
CA PRO A 13 0.34 6.72 1.77
C PRO A 13 -0.45 5.43 1.97
N LEU A 14 -1.52 5.23 1.20
CA LEU A 14 -2.29 3.99 1.24
C LEU A 14 -1.44 2.82 0.71
N ALA A 15 -0.77 3.01 -0.44
CA ALA A 15 0.08 1.98 -1.06
C ALA A 15 1.21 1.50 -0.13
N ASP A 16 1.80 2.40 0.66
CA ASP A 16 2.84 2.07 1.64
C ASP A 16 2.32 1.24 2.83
N CYS A 17 1.00 1.26 3.09
CA CYS A 17 0.39 0.56 4.22
C CYS A 17 0.05 -0.92 3.95
N GLY A 18 0.30 -1.44 2.74
CA GLY A 18 -0.10 -2.80 2.34
C GLY A 18 0.38 -3.88 3.32
N ASN A 19 1.68 -3.86 3.66
CA ASN A 19 2.29 -4.84 4.58
C ASN A 19 1.68 -4.82 5.99
N ALA A 20 1.28 -3.64 6.48
CA ALA A 20 0.67 -3.44 7.79
C ALA A 20 -0.80 -3.90 7.80
N ILE A 21 -1.52 -3.65 6.69
CA ILE A 21 -2.93 -4.04 6.51
C ILE A 21 -3.04 -5.56 6.37
N SER A 22 -2.17 -6.20 5.60
CA SER A 22 -2.16 -7.65 5.40
C SER A 22 -1.20 -8.39 6.33
N ARG A 23 -0.94 -7.88 7.54
CA ARG A 23 -0.01 -8.54 8.48
C ARG A 23 -0.53 -9.91 8.92
N ASN A 24 0.38 -10.88 8.99
CA ASN A 24 0.05 -12.26 9.40
C ASN A 24 0.16 -12.49 10.92
N ALA A 25 0.65 -11.52 11.67
CA ALA A 25 0.81 -11.58 13.12
C ALA A 25 0.72 -10.17 13.74
N ASP A 26 0.58 -10.12 15.07
CA ASP A 26 0.58 -8.85 15.79
C ASP A 26 1.96 -8.15 15.73
N PRO A 27 1.97 -6.80 15.70
CA PRO A 27 3.18 -6.00 15.46
C PRO A 27 4.22 -6.03 16.59
N LEU A 28 3.96 -6.75 17.68
CA LEU A 28 4.95 -7.00 18.73
C LEU A 28 4.90 -8.49 19.11
N PRO A 29 6.05 -9.19 19.08
CA PRO A 29 7.43 -8.69 18.91
C PRO A 29 7.90 -8.53 17.45
N LEU A 30 7.05 -8.81 16.45
CA LEU A 30 7.45 -8.84 15.05
C LEU A 30 7.24 -7.47 14.38
N THR A 31 8.33 -6.84 13.96
CA THR A 31 8.34 -5.59 13.20
C THR A 31 8.86 -5.81 11.78
N PHE A 32 8.50 -4.91 10.88
CA PHE A 32 8.89 -4.94 9.48
C PHE A 32 9.04 -3.51 8.96
N ILE A 33 9.87 -3.35 7.94
CA ILE A 33 10.04 -2.11 7.19
C ILE A 33 9.80 -2.41 5.71
N ASN A 34 9.25 -1.46 4.96
CA ASN A 34 9.29 -1.52 3.50
C ASN A 34 10.74 -1.22 3.09
N THR A 35 11.51 -2.26 2.73
CA THR A 35 12.89 -2.09 2.24
C THR A 35 12.92 -1.53 0.83
N ASP A 36 11.88 -1.79 0.06
CA ASP A 36 11.62 -1.27 -1.28
C ASP A 36 10.10 -1.18 -1.49
N LEU A 37 9.66 -0.29 -2.37
CA LEU A 37 8.26 -0.12 -2.74
C LEU A 37 8.14 0.27 -4.21
N THR A 38 7.40 -0.52 -4.99
CA THR A 38 7.07 -0.21 -6.37
C THR A 38 5.57 0.06 -6.47
N ILE A 39 5.20 1.25 -6.94
CA ILE A 39 3.80 1.64 -7.20
C ILE A 39 3.62 1.79 -8.71
N LEU A 40 2.68 1.04 -9.28
CA LEU A 40 2.29 1.17 -10.67
C LEU A 40 0.81 1.56 -10.74
N LEU A 41 0.53 2.71 -11.36
CA LEU A 41 -0.83 3.14 -11.69
C LEU A 41 -0.94 3.23 -13.21
N HIS A 42 -2.00 2.68 -13.79
CA HIS A 42 -2.26 2.78 -15.23
C HIS A 42 -2.99 4.09 -15.59
N ARG A 43 -3.48 4.82 -14.58
CA ARG A 43 -4.11 6.14 -14.71
C ARG A 43 -4.03 6.92 -13.38
N PRO A 44 -4.27 8.24 -13.38
CA PRO A 44 -4.43 9.00 -12.14
C PRO A 44 -5.68 8.54 -11.35
N PRO A 45 -5.60 8.39 -10.02
CA PRO A 45 -6.76 8.16 -9.17
C PRO A 45 -7.77 9.31 -9.22
N VAL A 46 -9.05 8.99 -9.08
CA VAL A 46 -10.15 9.96 -9.04
C VAL A 46 -10.99 9.79 -7.78
N GLY A 47 -11.69 10.86 -7.41
CA GLY A 47 -12.57 10.83 -6.25
C GLY A 47 -11.86 10.99 -4.92
N GLU A 48 -12.62 10.79 -3.85
CA GLU A 48 -12.18 10.98 -2.48
C GLU A 48 -11.68 9.66 -1.88
N TRP A 49 -12.37 8.56 -2.17
CA TRP A 49 -12.08 7.26 -1.58
C TRP A 49 -11.01 6.51 -2.36
N LEU A 50 -10.09 5.93 -1.59
CA LEU A 50 -9.04 5.05 -2.09
C LEU A 50 -9.14 3.75 -1.30
N GLY A 51 -8.91 2.64 -1.99
CA GLY A 51 -8.99 1.30 -1.41
C GLY A 51 -7.81 0.43 -1.79
N MET A 52 -7.61 -0.66 -1.06
CA MET A 52 -6.68 -1.69 -1.43
C MET A 52 -7.18 -3.08 -1.04
N ASP A 53 -6.75 -4.08 -1.81
CA ASP A 53 -6.80 -5.49 -1.45
C ASP A 53 -5.37 -6.00 -1.35
N SER A 54 -4.98 -6.49 -0.17
CA SER A 54 -3.58 -6.71 0.20
C SER A 54 -3.35 -8.12 0.73
N ILE A 55 -2.22 -8.71 0.36
CA ILE A 55 -1.76 -10.00 0.86
C ILE A 55 -0.26 -9.99 1.18
N SER A 56 0.10 -10.48 2.38
CA SER A 56 1.50 -10.65 2.78
C SER A 56 1.93 -12.11 2.74
N ARG A 57 3.10 -12.37 2.14
CA ARG A 57 3.79 -13.67 2.17
C ARG A 57 5.07 -13.52 2.98
N TRP A 58 5.19 -14.26 4.08
CA TRP A 58 6.33 -14.19 5.00
C TRP A 58 7.12 -15.49 4.96
N GLU A 59 8.44 -15.38 4.97
CA GLU A 59 9.36 -16.52 4.96
C GLU A 59 10.06 -16.67 6.33
N PRO A 60 10.46 -17.90 6.74
CA PRO A 60 11.13 -18.13 8.03
C PRO A 60 12.49 -17.45 8.19
N ASN A 61 13.06 -16.94 7.10
CA ASN A 61 14.35 -16.22 7.08
C ASN A 61 14.21 -14.72 7.39
N GLY A 62 13.01 -14.24 7.72
CA GLY A 62 12.74 -12.83 8.03
C GLY A 62 12.48 -11.95 6.82
N ILE A 63 12.38 -12.52 5.62
CA ILE A 63 11.98 -11.81 4.40
C ILE A 63 10.48 -11.97 4.19
N GLY A 64 9.83 -10.92 3.69
CA GLY A 64 8.44 -10.99 3.27
C GLY A 64 8.17 -10.06 2.10
N MET A 65 7.05 -10.30 1.44
CA MET A 65 6.54 -9.44 0.38
C MET A 65 5.06 -9.16 0.62
N SER A 66 4.69 -7.89 0.53
CA SER A 66 3.29 -7.47 0.44
C SER A 66 2.96 -7.16 -1.01
N ASP A 67 1.85 -7.71 -1.47
CA ASP A 67 1.27 -7.41 -2.78
C ASP A 67 -0.07 -6.72 -2.55
N SER A 68 -0.38 -5.68 -3.32
CA SER A 68 -1.61 -4.91 -3.12
C SER A 68 -2.18 -4.39 -4.43
N LEU A 69 -3.46 -4.67 -4.68
CA LEU A 69 -4.23 -4.06 -5.75
C LEU A 69 -4.87 -2.78 -5.22
N LEU A 70 -4.63 -1.65 -5.89
CA LEU A 70 -5.13 -0.34 -5.49
C LEU A 70 -6.42 0.00 -6.25
N PHE A 71 -7.33 0.70 -5.57
CA PHE A 71 -8.64 1.09 -6.08
C PHE A 71 -8.93 2.56 -5.81
N ASP A 72 -9.73 3.15 -6.68
CA ASP A 72 -10.45 4.40 -6.44
C ASP A 72 -11.96 4.22 -6.71
N ASP A 73 -12.71 5.32 -6.79
CA ASP A 73 -14.17 5.31 -7.03
C ASP A 73 -14.58 4.61 -8.35
N LEU A 74 -13.67 4.45 -9.31
CA LEU A 74 -13.91 3.78 -10.60
C LEU A 74 -13.33 2.35 -10.66
N GLY A 75 -12.80 1.84 -9.55
CA GLY A 75 -12.21 0.51 -9.45
C GLY A 75 -10.67 0.54 -9.54
N PRO A 76 -10.03 -0.53 -10.06
CA PRO A 76 -8.58 -0.62 -10.08
C PRO A 76 -7.91 0.55 -10.81
N VAL A 77 -6.79 1.03 -10.27
CA VAL A 77 -6.08 2.24 -10.72
C VAL A 77 -4.58 2.01 -10.88
#